data_AF-A0A4Q9DKA6-F1
#
_entry.id   AF-A0A4Q9DKA6-F1
#
_cell.length_a   1.000
_cell.length_b   1.000
_cell.length_c   1.000
_cell.angle_alpha   90.00
_cell.angle_beta   90.00
_cell.angle_gamma   90.00
#
_symmetry.space_group_name_H-M   'P 1'
#
loop_
_entity.id
_entity.type
_entity.pdbx_description
1 polymer ?
#
loop_
_entity_poly.entity_id
_entity_poly.type
_entity_poly.pdbx_seq_one_letter_code
_entity_poly.pdbx_strand_id
1 'polypeptide(L)'
;MPYQTDERIKSYLDTNQLHREQMCRAILAIDKRFSEVRPRHPRGGPDGGRDIEAIYRDNQLAYGAIGFVNQANDSEEQKKTIKAKFESDLNSALSADHKPSVFVFFTNINLTIGEKDALVDKAKKSGILFCEILDRERLRIALDSPDGFSIRFQYLNISLSEEEQASFFARWGDDIQSVISTGFQRIESTLNRVLFLQEYNDALSHFTLSFELDKIYPAEAIGHFRLFCSMYLKEPKQKIISVLFGSSDKSTRMRTDLGKDFTEQRSGIKYGIGGGQWEQYIDLEENGNDDSEEEKYECVGSSSSIGRNEIEFLPISYSKSSFIRLFPSLTLRDLDEAMFLPFVNKFLAEKFKAIHIYSNGYKLQEISSSEYYIDESKFDPGFPVKFTEDELNDPWVRIRPKNASTFHIRFFEETPKRMYIPNQIVNSLENRKNSSADS
;
A
#
# COMPACT_ATOMS: atom_id res chain seq x y z
N MET A 1 -39.71 -4.50 -23.64
CA MET A 1 -38.52 -5.33 -23.40
C MET A 1 -38.78 -6.60 -22.58
N PRO A 2 -39.58 -6.62 -21.49
CA PRO A 2 -39.85 -7.85 -20.72
C PRO A 2 -40.39 -9.03 -21.54
N TYR A 3 -41.22 -8.71 -22.53
CA TYR A 3 -41.78 -9.66 -23.49
C TYR A 3 -40.68 -10.35 -24.34
N GLN A 4 -39.62 -9.62 -24.69
CA GLN A 4 -38.51 -10.16 -25.51
C GLN A 4 -37.66 -11.15 -24.71
N THR A 5 -37.42 -10.87 -23.42
CA THR A 5 -36.72 -11.78 -22.51
C THR A 5 -37.53 -13.07 -22.32
N ASP A 6 -38.83 -12.96 -22.05
CA ASP A 6 -39.74 -14.11 -21.89
C ASP A 6 -39.74 -15.00 -23.16
N GLU A 7 -39.93 -14.41 -24.34
CA GLU A 7 -39.94 -15.12 -25.62
C GLU A 7 -38.60 -15.83 -25.92
N ARG A 8 -37.47 -15.17 -25.62
CA ARG A 8 -36.14 -15.78 -25.83
C ARG A 8 -35.90 -16.95 -24.88
N ILE A 9 -36.36 -16.90 -23.63
CA ILE A 9 -36.24 -18.02 -22.70
C ILE A 9 -37.03 -19.27 -23.16
N LYS A 10 -38.13 -19.09 -23.91
CA LYS A 10 -38.97 -20.21 -24.39
C LYS A 10 -38.31 -21.07 -25.46
N SER A 11 -37.58 -20.46 -26.38
CA SER A 11 -37.16 -21.15 -27.62
C SER A 11 -35.74 -20.84 -28.11
N TYR A 12 -35.14 -19.73 -27.68
CA TYR A 12 -33.84 -19.29 -28.23
C TYR A 12 -32.69 -20.27 -27.91
N LEU A 13 -32.80 -20.96 -26.78
CA LEU A 13 -31.79 -21.88 -26.29
C LEU A 13 -32.08 -23.35 -26.66
N ASP A 14 -33.05 -23.63 -27.54
CA ASP A 14 -33.52 -24.98 -27.89
C ASP A 14 -32.45 -25.91 -28.42
N THR A 15 -31.48 -25.37 -29.14
CA THR A 15 -30.38 -26.12 -29.76
C THR A 15 -29.06 -25.99 -29.00
N ASN A 16 -29.02 -25.24 -27.89
CA ASN A 16 -27.78 -24.93 -27.19
C ASN A 16 -27.89 -25.20 -25.67
N GLN A 17 -27.76 -26.48 -25.33
CA GLN A 17 -27.80 -26.95 -23.94
C GLN A 17 -26.70 -26.32 -23.07
N LEU A 18 -25.49 -26.15 -23.61
CA LEU A 18 -24.37 -25.53 -22.89
C LEU A 18 -24.70 -24.09 -22.46
N HIS A 19 -25.32 -23.29 -23.33
CA HIS A 19 -25.73 -21.93 -22.97
C HIS A 19 -26.85 -21.92 -21.91
N ARG A 20 -27.75 -22.91 -21.88
CA ARG A 20 -28.75 -23.04 -20.79
C ARG A 20 -28.07 -23.21 -19.44
N GLU A 21 -27.10 -24.13 -19.38
CA GLU A 21 -26.30 -24.42 -18.18
C GLU A 21 -25.51 -23.21 -17.71
N GLN A 22 -24.79 -22.57 -18.63
CA GLN A 22 -23.99 -21.39 -18.31
C GLN A 22 -24.84 -20.19 -17.88
N MET A 23 -26.01 -19.98 -18.52
CA MET A 23 -26.94 -18.92 -18.15
C MET A 23 -27.52 -19.15 -16.76
N CYS A 24 -28.04 -20.35 -16.47
CA CYS A 24 -28.62 -20.65 -15.15
C CYS A 24 -27.56 -20.55 -14.03
N ARG A 25 -26.32 -20.98 -14.32
CA ARG A 25 -25.19 -20.82 -13.40
C ARG A 25 -24.90 -19.34 -13.13
N ALA A 26 -24.86 -18.51 -14.17
CA ALA A 26 -24.61 -17.09 -14.03
C ALA A 26 -25.74 -16.40 -13.24
N ILE A 27 -27.00 -16.80 -13.46
CA ILE A 27 -28.15 -16.31 -12.69
C ILE A 27 -28.01 -16.68 -11.22
N LEU A 28 -27.62 -17.92 -10.90
CA LEU A 28 -27.40 -18.35 -9.51
C LEU A 28 -26.29 -17.55 -8.83
N ALA A 29 -25.23 -17.20 -9.57
CA ALA A 29 -24.09 -16.44 -9.06
C ALA A 29 -24.43 -14.97 -8.73
N ILE A 30 -25.52 -14.42 -9.29
CA ILE A 30 -26.02 -13.08 -8.90
C ILE A 30 -26.64 -13.12 -7.49
N ASP A 31 -27.24 -14.24 -7.09
CA ASP A 31 -27.87 -14.35 -5.79
C ASP A 31 -26.80 -14.49 -4.69
N LYS A 32 -26.64 -13.40 -3.91
CA LYS A 32 -25.65 -13.30 -2.82
C LYS A 32 -25.79 -14.37 -1.73
N ARG A 33 -26.89 -15.12 -1.69
CA ARG A 33 -27.07 -16.26 -0.77
C ARG A 33 -26.20 -17.47 -1.17
N PHE A 34 -25.71 -17.50 -2.41
CA PHE A 34 -24.87 -18.55 -2.96
C PHE A 34 -23.45 -18.04 -3.19
N SER A 35 -22.47 -18.88 -2.91
CA SER A 35 -21.05 -18.66 -3.20
C SER A 35 -20.45 -19.91 -3.86
N GLU A 36 -19.23 -19.77 -4.39
CA GLU A 36 -18.50 -20.88 -5.05
C GLU A 36 -19.29 -21.62 -6.13
N VAL A 37 -20.09 -20.90 -6.91
CA VAL A 37 -20.92 -21.48 -7.98
C VAL A 37 -20.03 -22.04 -9.10
N ARG A 38 -20.03 -23.35 -9.29
CA ARG A 38 -19.18 -24.07 -10.26
C ARG A 38 -20.01 -25.01 -11.14
N PRO A 39 -19.63 -25.19 -12.42
CA PRO A 39 -20.17 -26.28 -13.23
C PRO A 39 -19.54 -27.60 -12.76
N ARG A 40 -20.30 -28.71 -12.75
CA ARG A 40 -19.69 -30.03 -12.50
C ARG A 40 -18.94 -30.56 -13.71
N HIS A 41 -19.42 -30.30 -14.93
CA HIS A 41 -18.72 -30.67 -16.16
C HIS A 41 -18.42 -29.46 -17.06
N PRO A 42 -17.14 -29.02 -17.18
CA PRO A 42 -16.78 -27.80 -17.91
C PRO A 42 -17.12 -27.78 -19.42
N ARG A 43 -17.36 -28.95 -20.04
CA ARG A 43 -17.60 -29.12 -21.48
C ARG A 43 -18.96 -29.75 -21.86
N GLY A 44 -19.85 -29.96 -20.89
CA GLY A 44 -21.14 -30.65 -21.10
C GLY A 44 -20.97 -32.16 -21.31
N GLY A 45 -21.53 -32.95 -20.40
CA GLY A 45 -21.54 -34.42 -20.41
C GLY A 45 -22.77 -34.94 -19.66
N PRO A 46 -23.07 -36.25 -19.69
CA PRO A 46 -24.23 -36.80 -18.99
C PRO A 46 -24.04 -36.72 -17.47
N ASP A 47 -24.42 -35.61 -16.86
CA ASP A 47 -24.16 -35.31 -15.44
C ASP A 47 -25.19 -35.92 -14.47
N GLY A 48 -26.07 -36.77 -14.98
CA GLY A 48 -27.06 -37.48 -14.19
C GLY A 48 -28.00 -36.57 -13.42
N GLY A 49 -28.23 -35.33 -13.86
CA GLY A 49 -29.17 -34.38 -13.23
C GLY A 49 -28.56 -33.43 -12.19
N ARG A 50 -27.24 -33.25 -12.18
CA ARG A 50 -26.50 -32.34 -11.27
C ARG A 50 -25.62 -31.38 -12.08
N ASP A 51 -26.22 -30.31 -12.57
CA ASP A 51 -25.58 -29.42 -13.54
C ASP A 51 -24.71 -28.34 -12.86
N ILE A 52 -25.11 -27.88 -11.67
CA ILE A 52 -24.46 -26.79 -10.93
C ILE A 52 -24.20 -27.22 -9.48
N GLU A 53 -23.05 -26.83 -8.93
CA GLU A 53 -22.70 -26.98 -7.52
C GLU A 53 -22.39 -25.61 -6.91
N ALA A 54 -22.88 -25.35 -5.71
CA ALA A 54 -22.67 -24.09 -5.01
C ALA A 54 -22.70 -24.29 -3.49
N ILE A 55 -22.26 -23.27 -2.75
CA ILE A 55 -22.42 -23.19 -1.30
C ILE A 55 -23.56 -22.21 -1.02
N TYR A 56 -24.61 -22.67 -0.37
CA TYR A 56 -25.64 -21.83 0.22
C TYR A 56 -25.22 -21.43 1.63
N ARG A 57 -25.66 -20.24 2.09
CA ARG A 57 -25.52 -19.69 3.46
C ARG A 57 -25.02 -20.68 4.52
N ASP A 58 -23.97 -20.30 5.25
CA ASP A 58 -23.40 -21.09 6.35
C ASP A 58 -22.87 -22.47 5.93
N ASN A 59 -22.18 -22.52 4.77
CA ASN A 59 -21.44 -23.68 4.27
C ASN A 59 -22.31 -24.91 3.91
N GLN A 60 -23.55 -24.68 3.47
CA GLN A 60 -24.47 -25.75 3.06
C GLN A 60 -24.29 -26.10 1.59
N LEU A 61 -24.04 -27.36 1.28
CA LEU A 61 -23.90 -27.82 -0.11
C LEU A 61 -25.24 -27.69 -0.86
N ALA A 62 -25.19 -27.02 -2.01
CA ALA A 62 -26.32 -26.81 -2.90
C ALA A 62 -26.07 -27.45 -4.28
N TYR A 63 -27.05 -28.18 -4.79
CA TYR A 63 -27.05 -28.67 -6.17
C TYR A 63 -28.14 -28.00 -6.99
N GLY A 64 -27.76 -27.58 -8.20
CA GLY A 64 -28.64 -26.99 -9.21
C GLY A 64 -28.89 -27.97 -10.35
N ALA A 65 -30.14 -28.07 -10.79
CA ALA A 65 -30.56 -28.89 -11.91
C ALA A 65 -31.43 -28.09 -12.90
N ILE A 66 -31.29 -28.38 -14.20
CA ILE A 66 -31.90 -27.60 -15.27
C ILE A 66 -32.89 -28.45 -16.06
N GLY A 67 -34.18 -28.13 -15.92
CA GLY A 67 -35.29 -28.71 -16.65
C GLY A 67 -35.90 -27.75 -17.66
N PHE A 68 -35.25 -27.61 -18.83
CA PHE A 68 -35.78 -26.82 -19.93
C PHE A 68 -36.48 -27.73 -20.95
N VAL A 69 -37.65 -27.30 -21.42
CA VAL A 69 -38.38 -27.95 -22.53
C VAL A 69 -38.21 -27.11 -23.79
N ASN A 70 -38.03 -27.77 -24.93
CA ASN A 70 -37.99 -27.06 -26.22
C ASN A 70 -39.38 -26.55 -26.57
N GLN A 71 -39.45 -25.35 -27.16
CA GLN A 71 -40.72 -24.69 -27.51
C GLN A 71 -41.69 -24.67 -26.32
N ALA A 72 -41.22 -24.12 -25.19
CA ALA A 72 -42.01 -24.02 -23.97
C ALA A 72 -43.30 -23.22 -24.20
N ASN A 73 -44.45 -23.84 -23.96
CA ASN A 73 -45.79 -23.27 -24.16
C ASN A 73 -46.71 -23.42 -22.94
N ASP A 74 -46.15 -23.86 -21.81
CA ASP A 74 -46.85 -24.04 -20.52
C ASP A 74 -48.05 -24.99 -20.56
N SER A 75 -48.12 -25.87 -21.57
CA SER A 75 -49.13 -26.92 -21.63
C SER A 75 -49.01 -27.91 -20.47
N GLU A 76 -50.13 -28.52 -20.08
CA GLU A 76 -50.18 -29.49 -18.98
C GLU A 76 -49.25 -30.70 -19.24
N GLU A 77 -49.05 -31.09 -20.50
CA GLU A 77 -48.09 -32.13 -20.89
C GLU A 77 -46.64 -31.76 -20.58
N GLN A 78 -46.24 -30.53 -20.90
CA GLN A 78 -44.90 -30.02 -20.59
C GLN A 78 -44.70 -29.83 -19.09
N LYS A 79 -45.72 -29.34 -18.37
CA LYS A 79 -45.66 -29.27 -16.89
C LYS A 79 -45.50 -30.64 -16.27
N LYS A 80 -46.22 -31.66 -16.76
CA LYS A 80 -46.06 -33.05 -16.30
C LYS A 80 -44.64 -33.56 -16.57
N THR A 81 -44.09 -33.25 -17.73
CA THR A 81 -42.71 -33.59 -18.11
C THR A 81 -41.69 -32.94 -17.17
N ILE A 82 -41.87 -31.66 -16.84
CA ILE A 82 -40.99 -30.94 -15.92
C ILE A 82 -41.10 -31.47 -14.49
N LYS A 83 -42.31 -31.79 -14.01
CA LYS A 83 -42.49 -32.43 -12.69
C LYS A 83 -41.77 -33.78 -12.62
N ALA A 84 -41.87 -34.60 -13.67
CA ALA A 84 -41.14 -35.87 -13.75
C ALA A 84 -39.61 -35.66 -13.77
N LYS A 85 -39.13 -34.66 -14.52
CA LYS A 85 -37.71 -34.31 -14.57
C LYS A 85 -37.18 -33.82 -13.22
N PHE A 86 -37.92 -32.95 -12.54
CA PHE A 86 -37.59 -32.51 -11.19
C PHE A 86 -37.40 -33.69 -10.24
N GLU A 87 -38.32 -34.66 -10.26
CA GLU A 87 -38.22 -35.84 -9.40
C GLU A 87 -37.01 -36.71 -9.72
N SER A 88 -36.72 -36.90 -11.01
CA SER A 88 -35.54 -37.62 -11.47
C SER A 88 -34.26 -36.94 -10.99
N ASP A 89 -34.14 -35.63 -11.21
CA ASP A 89 -32.94 -34.85 -10.86
C ASP A 89 -32.76 -34.75 -9.33
N LEU A 90 -33.86 -34.61 -8.58
CA LEU A 90 -33.83 -34.63 -7.11
C LEU A 90 -33.34 -35.98 -6.57
N ASN A 91 -33.83 -37.10 -7.12
CA ASN A 91 -33.38 -38.43 -6.70
C ASN A 91 -31.90 -38.65 -7.02
N SER A 92 -31.43 -38.16 -8.18
CA SER A 92 -30.02 -38.19 -8.53
C SER A 92 -29.15 -37.30 -7.64
N ALA A 93 -29.66 -36.14 -7.21
CA ALA A 93 -28.97 -35.27 -6.27
C ALA A 93 -28.81 -35.94 -4.90
N LEU A 94 -29.83 -36.68 -4.44
CA LEU A 94 -29.83 -37.40 -3.16
C LEU A 94 -29.00 -38.69 -3.17
N SER A 95 -28.76 -39.28 -4.35
CA SER A 95 -27.91 -40.47 -4.51
C SER A 95 -26.42 -40.16 -4.65
N ALA A 96 -26.04 -38.88 -4.62
CA ALA A 96 -24.65 -38.44 -4.63
C ALA A 96 -23.90 -38.84 -3.36
N ASP A 97 -22.57 -39.07 -3.47
CA ASP A 97 -21.69 -39.36 -2.34
C ASP A 97 -21.81 -38.30 -1.22
N HIS A 98 -21.91 -37.03 -1.63
CA HIS A 98 -22.19 -35.90 -0.75
C HIS A 98 -23.61 -35.41 -1.01
N LYS A 99 -24.50 -35.60 -0.03
CA LYS A 99 -25.90 -35.20 -0.15
C LYS A 99 -26.04 -33.69 0.02
N PRO A 100 -26.72 -32.99 -0.90
CA PRO A 100 -26.94 -31.56 -0.75
C PRO A 100 -27.96 -31.29 0.35
N SER A 101 -27.75 -30.21 1.09
CA SER A 101 -28.79 -29.67 1.99
C SER A 101 -29.77 -28.77 1.24
N VAL A 102 -29.35 -28.26 0.08
CA VAL A 102 -30.10 -27.31 -0.74
C VAL A 102 -30.24 -27.81 -2.17
N PHE A 103 -31.45 -27.72 -2.72
CA PHE A 103 -31.71 -28.07 -4.12
C PHE A 103 -32.31 -26.88 -4.88
N VAL A 104 -31.76 -26.58 -6.05
CA VAL A 104 -32.21 -25.47 -6.90
C VAL A 104 -32.62 -26.04 -8.25
N PHE A 105 -33.84 -25.75 -8.69
CA PHE A 105 -34.34 -26.24 -9.97
C PHE A 105 -34.71 -25.10 -10.90
N PHE A 106 -34.13 -25.12 -12.10
CA PHE A 106 -34.34 -24.11 -13.14
C PHE A 106 -35.25 -24.66 -14.24
N THR A 107 -36.27 -23.90 -14.64
CA THR A 107 -37.13 -24.30 -15.76
C THR A 107 -37.61 -23.10 -16.58
N ASN A 108 -37.80 -23.31 -17.88
CA ASN A 108 -38.38 -22.33 -18.79
C ASN A 108 -39.92 -22.46 -18.93
N ILE A 109 -40.55 -23.28 -18.09
CA ILE A 109 -42.01 -23.39 -17.96
C ILE A 109 -42.48 -22.51 -16.80
N ASN A 110 -43.62 -21.83 -16.99
CA ASN A 110 -44.27 -21.13 -15.89
C ASN A 110 -45.08 -22.10 -15.02
N LEU A 111 -44.77 -22.09 -13.72
CA LEU A 111 -45.45 -22.91 -12.73
C LEU A 111 -46.32 -22.03 -11.82
N THR A 112 -47.52 -22.51 -11.51
CA THR A 112 -48.38 -21.83 -10.53
C THR A 112 -47.79 -21.94 -9.13
N ILE A 113 -48.27 -21.11 -8.20
CA ILE A 113 -47.80 -21.11 -6.81
C ILE A 113 -48.01 -22.50 -6.18
N GLY A 114 -49.20 -23.08 -6.32
CA GLY A 114 -49.50 -24.41 -5.76
C GLY A 114 -48.66 -25.54 -6.36
N GLU A 115 -48.26 -25.44 -7.64
CA GLU A 115 -47.36 -26.41 -8.25
C GLU A 115 -45.94 -26.30 -7.72
N LYS A 116 -45.45 -25.07 -7.49
CA LYS A 116 -44.15 -24.83 -6.88
C LYS A 116 -44.12 -25.33 -5.44
N ASP A 117 -45.14 -25.01 -4.65
CA ASP A 117 -45.24 -25.47 -3.27
C ASP A 117 -45.25 -26.99 -3.17
N ALA A 118 -46.00 -27.67 -4.06
CA ALA A 118 -46.02 -29.13 -4.12
C ALA A 118 -44.63 -29.75 -4.41
N LEU A 119 -43.85 -29.14 -5.29
CA LEU A 119 -42.49 -29.59 -5.61
C LEU A 119 -41.51 -29.32 -4.46
N VAL A 120 -41.61 -28.15 -3.82
CA VAL A 120 -40.80 -27.79 -2.65
C VAL A 120 -41.11 -28.72 -1.47
N ASP A 121 -42.37 -28.99 -1.20
CA ASP A 121 -42.80 -29.91 -0.14
C ASP A 121 -42.31 -31.34 -0.39
N LYS A 122 -42.29 -31.77 -1.65
CA LYS A 122 -41.74 -33.06 -2.04
C LYS A 122 -40.23 -33.14 -1.78
N ALA A 123 -39.47 -32.11 -2.14
CA ALA A 123 -38.04 -32.04 -1.83
C ALA A 123 -37.75 -32.06 -0.33
N LYS A 124 -38.54 -31.31 0.47
CA LYS A 124 -38.41 -31.30 1.93
C LYS A 124 -38.69 -32.67 2.55
N LYS A 125 -39.74 -33.37 2.09
CA LYS A 125 -40.05 -34.74 2.53
C LYS A 125 -38.93 -35.74 2.20
N SER A 126 -38.20 -35.51 1.12
CA SER A 126 -37.05 -36.33 0.72
C SER A 126 -35.74 -35.97 1.43
N GLY A 127 -35.74 -35.01 2.36
CA GLY A 127 -34.59 -34.67 3.21
C GLY A 127 -33.79 -33.45 2.79
N ILE A 128 -34.26 -32.65 1.82
CA ILE A 128 -33.67 -31.35 1.47
C ILE A 128 -34.14 -30.27 2.45
N LEU A 129 -33.22 -29.51 3.04
CA LEU A 129 -33.56 -28.43 3.98
C LEU A 129 -34.20 -27.23 3.28
N PHE A 130 -33.66 -26.86 2.11
CA PHE A 130 -34.13 -25.73 1.32
C PHE A 130 -34.24 -26.09 -0.16
N CYS A 131 -35.40 -25.86 -0.77
CA CYS A 131 -35.61 -26.08 -2.19
C CYS A 131 -36.08 -24.78 -2.85
N GLU A 132 -35.38 -24.36 -3.90
CA GLU A 132 -35.69 -23.14 -4.67
C GLU A 132 -36.08 -23.53 -6.10
N ILE A 133 -37.20 -23.01 -6.60
CA ILE A 133 -37.61 -23.17 -7.99
C ILE A 133 -37.51 -21.82 -8.69
N LEU A 134 -36.69 -21.78 -9.75
CA LEU A 134 -36.58 -20.67 -10.69
C LEU A 134 -37.33 -21.05 -11.97
N ASP A 135 -38.62 -20.71 -12.00
CA ASP A 135 -39.46 -20.81 -13.19
C ASP A 135 -39.17 -19.66 -14.16
N ARG A 136 -39.79 -19.69 -15.36
CA ARG A 136 -39.50 -18.72 -16.42
C ARG A 136 -39.67 -17.28 -15.95
N GLU A 137 -40.72 -16.96 -15.20
CA GLU A 137 -40.93 -15.61 -14.67
C GLU A 137 -39.82 -15.17 -13.71
N ARG A 138 -39.35 -16.04 -12.81
CA ARG A 138 -38.22 -15.70 -11.93
C ARG A 138 -36.91 -15.55 -12.69
N LEU A 139 -36.67 -16.37 -13.71
CA LEU A 139 -35.52 -16.21 -14.61
C LEU A 139 -35.58 -14.87 -15.35
N ARG A 140 -36.75 -14.51 -15.88
CA ARG A 140 -36.99 -13.23 -16.55
C ARG A 140 -36.68 -12.05 -15.62
N ILE A 141 -37.21 -12.07 -14.40
CA ILE A 141 -36.96 -11.02 -13.40
C ILE A 141 -35.46 -10.89 -13.08
N ALA A 142 -34.75 -12.01 -12.92
CA ALA A 142 -33.31 -11.98 -12.67
C ALA A 142 -32.53 -11.39 -13.85
N LEU A 143 -32.90 -11.76 -15.09
CA LEU A 143 -32.25 -11.29 -16.32
C LEU A 143 -32.58 -9.84 -16.68
N ASP A 144 -33.76 -9.34 -16.29
CA ASP A 144 -34.20 -7.96 -16.48
C ASP A 144 -33.74 -7.03 -15.32
N SER A 145 -32.85 -7.51 -14.44
CA SER A 145 -32.23 -6.70 -13.39
C SER A 145 -30.88 -6.12 -13.83
N PRO A 146 -30.38 -5.02 -13.20
CA PRO A 146 -29.06 -4.45 -13.51
C PRO A 146 -27.90 -5.46 -13.42
N ASP A 147 -27.99 -6.39 -12.47
CA ASP A 147 -26.97 -7.43 -12.28
C ASP A 147 -27.11 -8.55 -13.35
N GLY A 148 -28.30 -8.70 -13.97
CA GLY A 148 -28.61 -9.71 -14.99
C GLY A 148 -28.50 -9.25 -16.45
N PHE A 149 -28.36 -7.95 -16.72
CA PHE A 149 -28.30 -7.43 -18.10
C PHE A 149 -27.13 -8.00 -18.91
N SER A 150 -25.97 -8.21 -18.28
CA SER A 150 -24.80 -8.80 -18.94
C SER A 150 -25.06 -10.26 -19.35
N ILE A 151 -25.72 -11.04 -18.48
CA ILE A 151 -26.14 -12.42 -18.75
C ILE A 151 -27.16 -12.43 -19.90
N ARG A 152 -28.14 -11.53 -19.85
CA ARG A 152 -29.18 -11.42 -20.88
C ARG A 152 -28.57 -11.07 -22.25
N PHE A 153 -27.61 -10.15 -22.28
CA PHE A 153 -26.86 -9.82 -23.49
C PHE A 153 -26.05 -11.02 -24.00
N GLN A 154 -25.27 -11.67 -23.13
CA GLN A 154 -24.37 -12.75 -23.51
C GLN A 154 -25.11 -14.01 -24.01
N TYR A 155 -26.16 -14.44 -23.31
CA TYR A 155 -26.79 -15.74 -23.57
C TYR A 155 -28.07 -15.66 -24.39
N LEU A 156 -28.82 -14.56 -24.31
CA LEU A 156 -30.05 -14.37 -25.08
C LEU A 156 -29.86 -13.42 -26.27
N ASN A 157 -28.69 -12.78 -26.41
CA ASN A 157 -28.36 -11.80 -27.44
C ASN A 157 -29.41 -10.69 -27.53
N ILE A 158 -29.77 -10.13 -26.36
CA ILE A 158 -30.67 -8.99 -26.22
C ILE A 158 -29.83 -7.78 -25.83
N SER A 159 -29.68 -6.83 -26.75
CA SER A 159 -29.00 -5.55 -26.50
C SER A 159 -29.71 -4.75 -25.41
N LEU A 160 -28.93 -4.02 -24.61
CA LEU A 160 -29.45 -3.11 -23.59
C LEU A 160 -29.99 -1.83 -24.24
N SER A 161 -31.14 -1.34 -23.78
CA SER A 161 -31.62 0.01 -24.12
C SER A 161 -30.75 1.09 -23.44
N GLU A 162 -30.91 2.36 -23.84
CA GLU A 162 -30.17 3.47 -23.22
C GLU A 162 -30.44 3.57 -21.70
N GLU A 163 -31.68 3.33 -21.27
CA GLU A 163 -32.07 3.37 -19.85
C GLU A 163 -31.45 2.21 -19.06
N GLU A 164 -31.36 1.02 -19.67
CA GLU A 164 -30.73 -0.15 -19.08
C GLU A 164 -29.20 0.02 -19.02
N GLN A 165 -28.59 0.65 -20.03
CA GLN A 165 -27.17 1.02 -20.01
C GLN A 165 -26.89 2.02 -18.86
N ALA A 166 -27.72 3.05 -18.71
CA ALA A 166 -27.60 4.00 -17.61
C ALA A 166 -27.72 3.30 -16.23
N SER A 167 -28.67 2.37 -16.10
CA SER A 167 -28.86 1.59 -14.86
C SER A 167 -27.68 0.66 -14.58
N PHE A 168 -27.07 0.07 -15.61
CA PHE A 168 -25.86 -0.72 -15.50
C PHE A 168 -24.68 0.13 -15.00
N PHE A 169 -24.43 1.30 -15.61
CA PHE A 169 -23.35 2.19 -15.17
C PHE A 169 -23.59 2.77 -13.78
N ALA A 170 -24.82 3.10 -13.40
CA ALA A 170 -25.14 3.53 -12.05
C ALA A 170 -24.87 2.44 -10.99
N ARG A 171 -24.99 1.17 -11.38
CA ARG A 171 -24.77 0.01 -10.50
C ARG A 171 -23.29 -0.37 -10.37
N TRP A 172 -22.55 -0.37 -11.48
CA TRP A 172 -21.18 -0.90 -11.57
C TRP A 172 -20.11 0.19 -11.71
N GLY A 173 -20.48 1.44 -11.95
CA GLY A 173 -19.54 2.54 -12.19
C GLY A 173 -18.59 2.77 -11.02
N ASP A 174 -19.13 2.77 -9.79
CA ASP A 174 -18.35 2.94 -8.57
C ASP A 174 -17.36 1.79 -8.35
N ASP A 175 -17.78 0.55 -8.60
CA ASP A 175 -16.92 -0.64 -8.45
C ASP A 175 -15.76 -0.62 -9.45
N ILE A 176 -16.03 -0.25 -10.72
CA ILE A 176 -15.00 -0.13 -11.75
C ILE A 176 -14.01 0.98 -11.38
N GLN A 177 -14.50 2.16 -10.98
CA GLN A 177 -13.64 3.26 -10.56
C GLN A 177 -12.77 2.89 -9.36
N SER A 178 -13.34 2.14 -8.40
CA SER A 178 -12.63 1.64 -7.23
C SER A 178 -11.49 0.69 -7.60
N VAL A 179 -11.76 -0.30 -8.46
CA VAL A 179 -10.73 -1.26 -8.93
C VAL A 179 -9.62 -0.55 -9.69
N ILE A 180 -9.97 0.39 -10.57
CA ILE A 180 -8.99 1.16 -11.35
C ILE A 180 -8.13 2.03 -10.43
N SER A 181 -8.76 2.79 -9.53
CA SER A 181 -8.04 3.70 -8.62
C SER A 181 -7.12 2.93 -7.68
N THR A 182 -7.61 1.85 -7.07
CA THR A 182 -6.82 0.99 -6.18
C THR A 182 -5.68 0.30 -6.94
N GLY A 183 -5.96 -0.18 -8.17
CA GLY A 183 -4.95 -0.80 -9.03
C GLY A 183 -3.81 0.15 -9.39
N PHE A 184 -4.13 1.38 -9.82
CA PHE A 184 -3.12 2.39 -10.16
C PHE A 184 -2.32 2.84 -8.94
N GLN A 185 -2.96 3.05 -7.79
CA GLN A 185 -2.25 3.39 -6.54
C GLN A 185 -1.24 2.30 -6.15
N ARG A 186 -1.62 1.02 -6.28
CA ARG A 186 -0.71 -0.10 -6.01
C ARG A 186 0.45 -0.16 -6.98
N ILE A 187 0.21 0.10 -8.27
CA ILE A 187 1.26 0.18 -9.29
C ILE A 187 2.23 1.32 -8.97
N GLU A 188 1.71 2.52 -8.68
CA GLU A 188 2.52 3.69 -8.33
C GLU A 188 3.39 3.42 -7.09
N SER A 189 2.80 2.86 -6.03
CA SER A 189 3.53 2.48 -4.81
C SER A 189 4.65 1.47 -5.12
N THR A 190 4.37 0.46 -5.94
CA THR A 190 5.36 -0.55 -6.35
C THR A 190 6.48 0.07 -7.18
N LEU A 191 6.14 0.96 -8.13
CA LEU A 191 7.13 1.66 -8.95
C LEU A 191 8.02 2.56 -8.10
N ASN A 192 7.45 3.33 -7.17
CA ASN A 192 8.22 4.16 -6.24
C ASN A 192 9.20 3.32 -5.42
N ARG A 193 8.77 2.13 -4.97
CA ARG A 193 9.64 1.19 -4.25
C ARG A 193 10.80 0.69 -5.12
N VAL A 194 10.51 0.27 -6.36
CA VAL A 194 11.54 -0.23 -7.28
C VAL A 194 12.54 0.86 -7.63
N LEU A 195 12.08 2.08 -7.93
CA LEU A 195 12.94 3.23 -8.21
C LEU A 195 13.84 3.54 -7.02
N PHE A 196 13.30 3.57 -5.81
CA PHE A 196 14.11 3.75 -4.60
C PHE A 196 15.17 2.65 -4.46
N LEU A 197 14.80 1.37 -4.63
CA LEU A 197 15.75 0.24 -4.55
C LEU A 197 16.78 0.22 -5.69
N GLN A 198 16.55 0.94 -6.79
CA GLN A 198 17.56 1.15 -7.81
C GLN A 198 18.54 2.24 -7.38
N GLU A 199 18.02 3.38 -6.92
CA GLU A 199 18.78 4.58 -6.56
C GLU A 199 19.50 4.47 -5.21
N TYR A 200 19.05 3.61 -4.29
CA TYR A 200 19.66 3.52 -2.96
C TYR A 200 21.09 2.96 -2.95
N ASN A 201 21.55 2.36 -4.05
CA ASN A 201 22.97 1.98 -4.20
C ASN A 201 23.86 3.18 -4.53
N ASP A 202 23.27 4.33 -4.84
CA ASP A 202 24.03 5.55 -5.05
C ASP A 202 24.73 5.97 -3.76
N ALA A 203 25.92 6.52 -3.94
CA ALA A 203 26.69 7.10 -2.87
C ALA A 203 25.89 8.19 -2.13
N LEU A 204 26.01 8.17 -0.81
CA LEU A 204 25.41 9.12 0.10
C LEU A 204 25.99 10.51 -0.15
N SER A 205 25.18 11.41 -0.70
CA SER A 205 25.57 12.80 -0.94
C SER A 205 25.47 13.62 0.34
N HIS A 206 24.36 13.45 1.05
CA HIS A 206 24.07 14.07 2.34
C HIS A 206 23.10 13.20 3.13
N PHE A 207 23.17 13.29 4.44
CA PHE A 207 22.20 12.79 5.39
C PHE A 207 21.88 13.92 6.37
N THR A 208 20.61 14.33 6.41
CA THR A 208 20.18 15.55 7.10
C THR A 208 19.04 15.25 8.05
N LEU A 209 19.19 15.69 9.30
CA LEU A 209 18.08 15.80 10.25
C LEU A 209 17.70 17.27 10.35
N SER A 210 16.47 17.59 9.98
CA SER A 210 15.90 18.93 10.10
C SER A 210 14.91 18.95 11.27
N PHE A 211 15.26 19.68 12.32
CA PHE A 211 14.44 19.80 13.53
C PHE A 211 13.48 20.98 13.35
N GLU A 212 12.20 20.67 13.27
CA GLU A 212 11.11 21.66 13.21
C GLU A 212 10.78 22.15 14.62
N LEU A 213 10.73 23.47 14.80
CA LEU A 213 10.31 24.09 16.06
C LEU A 213 8.76 24.18 16.13
N ASP A 214 8.20 24.22 17.34
CA ASP A 214 6.76 24.32 17.58
C ASP A 214 6.14 25.65 17.10
N LYS A 215 6.98 26.66 16.89
CA LYS A 215 6.67 27.94 16.27
C LYS A 215 7.94 28.59 15.75
N ILE A 216 7.78 29.69 15.03
CA ILE A 216 8.91 30.54 14.63
C ILE A 216 9.42 31.29 15.88
N TYR A 217 10.71 31.16 16.17
CA TYR A 217 11.37 31.87 17.27
C TYR A 217 12.32 32.96 16.76
N PRO A 218 12.36 34.13 17.42
CA PRO A 218 13.47 35.06 17.23
C PRO A 218 14.76 34.43 17.77
N ALA A 219 15.88 34.72 17.13
CA ALA A 219 17.16 34.10 17.45
C ALA A 219 17.63 34.35 18.88
N GLU A 220 17.27 35.49 19.48
CA GLU A 220 17.54 35.80 20.88
C GLU A 220 16.79 34.89 21.85
N ALA A 221 15.61 34.40 21.46
CA ALA A 221 14.83 33.47 22.29
C ALA A 221 15.38 32.04 22.27
N ILE A 222 16.22 31.70 21.28
CA ILE A 222 16.98 30.46 21.27
C ILE A 222 18.32 30.66 21.99
N GLY A 223 19.02 31.76 21.69
CA GLY A 223 20.31 32.07 22.28
C GLY A 223 21.38 31.06 21.87
N HIS A 224 22.18 30.61 22.84
CA HIS A 224 23.15 29.53 22.66
C HIS A 224 22.42 28.22 22.39
N PHE A 225 22.96 27.42 21.47
CA PHE A 225 22.39 26.12 21.15
C PHE A 225 23.47 25.11 20.81
N ARG A 226 23.15 23.84 21.05
CA ARG A 226 23.97 22.69 20.69
C ARG A 226 23.04 21.60 20.17
N LEU A 227 23.32 21.09 18.97
CA LEU A 227 22.52 20.04 18.35
C LEU A 227 23.42 19.09 17.57
N PHE A 228 23.46 17.83 17.99
CA PHE A 228 24.28 16.79 17.40
C PHE A 228 23.46 15.52 17.21
N CYS A 229 23.91 14.66 16.32
CA CYS A 229 23.36 13.32 16.12
C CYS A 229 24.50 12.35 15.95
N SER A 230 24.47 11.27 16.73
CA SER A 230 25.30 10.10 16.49
C SER A 230 24.49 9.10 15.69
N MET A 231 25.07 8.55 14.63
CA MET A 231 24.50 7.45 13.87
C MET A 231 25.50 6.29 13.86
N TYR A 232 25.01 5.09 14.17
CA TYR A 232 25.75 3.84 14.09
C TYR A 232 25.20 3.02 12.93
N LEU A 233 26.09 2.55 12.07
CA LEU A 233 25.74 1.66 10.97
C LEU A 233 25.47 0.25 11.53
N LYS A 234 24.64 -0.52 10.82
CA LYS A 234 24.37 -1.93 11.18
C LYS A 234 25.65 -2.77 11.19
N GLU A 235 26.56 -2.48 10.27
CA GLU A 235 27.86 -3.12 10.15
C GLU A 235 28.90 -2.10 9.65
N PRO A 236 30.20 -2.31 9.93
CA PRO A 236 31.24 -1.42 9.42
C PRO A 236 31.24 -1.34 7.89
N LYS A 237 31.28 -0.14 7.34
CA LYS A 237 31.36 0.14 5.90
C LYS A 237 32.60 0.96 5.63
N GLN A 238 33.53 0.41 4.84
CA GLN A 238 34.81 1.07 4.56
C GLN A 238 35.56 1.46 5.85
N LYS A 239 35.57 0.53 6.83
CA LYS A 239 36.04 0.72 8.20
C LYS A 239 35.22 1.70 9.06
N ILE A 240 34.27 2.46 8.52
CA ILE A 240 33.40 3.37 9.30
C ILE A 240 32.32 2.56 10.02
N ILE A 241 32.20 2.70 11.34
CA ILE A 241 31.09 2.11 12.14
C ILE A 241 30.08 3.15 12.61
N SER A 242 30.53 4.38 12.85
CA SER A 242 29.68 5.46 13.33
C SER A 242 30.08 6.78 12.69
N VAL A 243 29.07 7.62 12.49
CA VAL A 243 29.26 9.03 12.18
C VAL A 243 28.65 9.88 13.28
N LEU A 244 29.32 10.98 13.61
CA LEU A 244 28.83 12.04 14.48
C LEU A 244 28.74 13.31 13.65
N PHE A 245 27.63 14.03 13.71
CA PHE A 245 27.52 15.31 13.02
C PHE A 245 26.60 16.23 13.79
N GLY A 246 26.80 17.53 13.65
CA GLY A 246 26.03 18.49 14.41
C GLY A 246 26.37 19.93 14.10
N SER A 247 25.74 20.82 14.85
CA SER A 247 25.99 22.24 14.80
C SER A 247 25.82 22.89 16.17
N SER A 248 26.48 24.02 16.33
CA SER A 248 26.37 24.91 17.48
C SER A 248 26.46 26.35 16.98
N ASP A 249 26.18 27.29 17.87
CA ASP A 249 26.62 28.67 17.67
C ASP A 249 28.16 28.80 17.55
N LYS A 250 28.60 30.00 17.16
CA LYS A 250 30.00 30.35 16.84
C LYS A 250 30.48 29.68 15.55
N SER A 251 30.56 30.47 14.47
CA SER A 251 30.76 29.96 13.11
C SER A 251 32.09 29.24 12.89
N THR A 252 33.12 29.49 13.72
CA THR A 252 34.43 28.84 13.58
C THR A 252 34.68 27.75 14.62
N ARG A 253 33.71 27.43 15.50
CA ARG A 253 33.90 26.48 16.62
C ARG A 253 34.46 25.12 16.20
N MET A 254 34.03 24.62 15.04
CA MET A 254 34.37 23.27 14.55
C MET A 254 35.33 23.31 13.36
N ARG A 255 35.90 24.48 13.05
CA ARG A 255 36.84 24.64 11.93
C ARG A 255 38.27 24.45 12.40
N THR A 256 38.92 23.41 11.88
CA THR A 256 40.34 23.10 12.13
C THR A 256 41.28 23.87 11.21
N ASP A 257 40.78 24.43 10.11
CA ASP A 257 41.57 25.03 9.03
C ASP A 257 41.85 26.53 9.21
N LEU A 258 41.09 27.24 10.06
CA LEU A 258 41.16 28.70 10.15
C LEU A 258 42.09 29.27 11.22
N GLY A 259 42.60 28.48 12.16
CA GLY A 259 43.49 28.95 13.25
C GLY A 259 42.94 30.11 14.11
N LYS A 260 41.67 30.51 13.92
CA LYS A 260 41.01 31.59 14.64
C LYS A 260 40.36 31.05 15.90
N ASP A 261 40.60 31.71 17.02
CA ASP A 261 39.99 31.33 18.28
C ASP A 261 38.49 31.65 18.26
N PHE A 262 37.67 30.61 18.40
CA PHE A 262 36.22 30.77 18.47
C PHE A 262 35.79 31.48 19.76
N THR A 263 36.65 31.56 20.79
CA THR A 263 36.33 32.23 22.06
C THR A 263 36.04 33.73 21.90
N GLU A 264 36.58 34.37 20.86
CA GLU A 264 36.30 35.77 20.54
C GLU A 264 34.91 35.99 19.91
N GLN A 265 34.25 34.92 19.44
CA GLN A 265 32.93 35.00 18.82
C GLN A 265 31.82 35.09 19.88
N ARG A 266 30.82 35.94 19.62
CA ARG A 266 29.64 36.03 20.47
C ARG A 266 28.81 34.74 20.40
N SER A 267 28.44 34.19 21.56
CA SER A 267 27.50 33.07 21.65
C SER A 267 26.10 33.49 21.21
N GLY A 268 25.39 32.56 20.59
CA GLY A 268 24.03 32.73 20.09
C GLY A 268 23.89 32.46 18.59
N ILE A 269 22.82 31.77 18.22
CA ILE A 269 22.48 31.45 16.82
C ILE A 269 22.33 32.68 15.91
N LYS A 270 22.10 33.86 16.50
CA LYS A 270 22.08 35.15 15.81
C LYS A 270 23.43 35.55 15.21
N TYR A 271 24.54 35.14 15.82
CA TYR A 271 25.87 35.66 15.46
C TYR A 271 26.66 34.73 14.53
N GLY A 272 26.31 33.45 14.48
CA GLY A 272 26.94 32.50 13.58
C GLY A 272 26.60 31.06 13.94
N ILE A 273 26.66 30.17 12.95
CA ILE A 273 26.43 28.74 13.11
C ILE A 273 27.67 28.00 12.60
N GLY A 274 28.27 27.18 13.45
CA GLY A 274 29.36 26.28 13.11
C GLY A 274 28.85 24.84 13.06
N GLY A 275 29.16 24.12 11.99
CA GLY A 275 28.82 22.71 11.82
C GLY A 275 30.07 21.84 11.73
N GLY A 276 29.96 20.59 12.16
CA GLY A 276 31.05 19.63 12.16
C GLY A 276 30.55 18.21 11.93
N GLN A 277 31.41 17.39 11.35
CA GLN A 277 31.14 15.98 11.09
C GLN A 277 32.41 15.15 11.31
N TRP A 278 32.23 14.00 11.94
CA TRP A 278 33.29 13.10 12.34
C TRP A 278 32.90 11.66 12.07
N GLU A 279 33.90 10.81 11.89
CA GLU A 279 33.74 9.39 11.65
C GLU A 279 34.52 8.59 12.68
N GLN A 280 33.93 7.49 13.12
CA GLN A 280 34.61 6.49 13.93
C GLN A 280 34.96 5.30 13.04
N TYR A 281 36.25 5.00 12.98
CA TYR A 281 36.78 3.87 12.25
C TYR A 281 37.00 2.69 13.19
N ILE A 282 36.83 1.46 12.69
CA ILE A 282 37.25 0.23 13.36
C ILE A 282 38.40 -0.34 12.55
N ASP A 283 39.54 -0.60 13.20
CA ASP A 283 40.55 -1.47 12.62
C ASP A 283 40.33 -2.92 13.08
N LEU A 284 40.11 -3.81 12.12
CA LEU A 284 39.82 -5.23 12.38
C LEU A 284 41.10 -6.09 12.40
N GLU A 285 42.26 -5.50 12.10
CA GLU A 285 43.54 -6.21 11.92
C GLU A 285 44.46 -6.15 13.14
N GLU A 286 44.17 -5.33 14.17
CA GLU A 286 44.99 -5.25 15.38
C GLU A 286 44.54 -6.25 16.47
N ASN A 287 45.21 -7.40 16.50
CA ASN A 287 45.34 -8.21 17.70
C ASN A 287 46.55 -7.70 18.51
N GLY A 288 46.35 -6.78 19.45
CA GLY A 288 47.39 -6.50 20.44
C GLY A 288 47.26 -5.14 21.11
N ASN A 289 47.50 -5.14 22.43
CA ASN A 289 47.72 -3.99 23.30
C ASN A 289 48.23 -2.74 22.57
N ASP A 290 47.41 -1.70 22.51
CA ASP A 290 47.92 -0.34 22.39
C ASP A 290 47.24 0.54 23.43
N ASP A 291 48.03 0.95 24.43
CA ASP A 291 47.69 1.92 25.47
C ASP A 291 47.79 3.36 24.92
N SER A 292 47.50 3.56 23.63
CA SER A 292 47.44 4.87 22.99
C SER A 292 46.01 5.40 23.10
N GLU A 293 45.84 6.61 23.62
CA GLU A 293 44.56 7.33 23.62
C GLU A 293 44.20 7.72 22.17
N GLU A 294 43.86 6.74 21.33
CA GLU A 294 43.38 7.03 19.98
C GLU A 294 42.12 7.90 20.05
N GLU A 295 42.12 9.03 19.32
CA GLU A 295 40.95 9.89 19.22
C GLU A 295 39.79 9.09 18.63
N LYS A 296 38.75 8.86 19.44
CA LYS A 296 37.54 8.09 19.08
C LYS A 296 36.87 8.54 17.77
N TYR A 297 37.08 9.79 17.35
CA TYR A 297 36.41 10.41 16.21
C TYR A 297 37.39 11.22 15.35
N GLU A 298 37.52 10.86 14.08
CA GLU A 298 38.29 11.63 13.10
C GLU A 298 37.40 12.71 12.45
N CYS A 299 37.87 13.96 12.42
CA CYS A 299 37.13 15.05 11.79
C CYS A 299 37.22 14.96 10.26
N VAL A 300 36.07 14.80 9.58
CA VAL A 300 36.01 14.63 8.13
C VAL A 300 35.33 15.80 7.41
N GLY A 301 34.93 16.83 8.15
CA GLY A 301 34.39 18.04 7.58
C GLY A 301 33.89 19.03 8.61
N SER A 302 33.82 20.28 8.18
CA SER A 302 33.25 21.38 8.96
C SER A 302 32.56 22.37 8.04
N SER A 303 31.68 23.18 8.62
CA SER A 303 30.98 24.24 7.90
C SER A 303 30.84 25.48 8.78
N SER A 304 30.72 26.63 8.12
CA SER A 304 30.42 27.91 8.75
C SER A 304 29.25 28.56 8.03
N SER A 305 28.35 29.15 8.80
CA SER A 305 27.27 29.97 8.28
C SER A 305 27.11 31.26 9.09
N ILE A 306 26.53 32.27 8.44
CA ILE A 306 26.06 33.47 9.13
C ILE A 306 24.91 33.11 10.06
N GLY A 307 24.73 33.90 11.13
CA GLY A 307 23.60 33.70 12.03
C GLY A 307 22.27 34.05 11.38
N ARG A 308 21.19 33.71 12.07
CA ARG A 308 19.80 33.94 11.62
C ARG A 308 19.06 34.86 12.57
N ASN A 309 18.05 35.58 12.08
CA ASN A 309 17.20 36.43 12.93
C ASN A 309 15.97 35.67 13.47
N GLU A 310 15.45 34.74 12.68
CA GLU A 310 14.29 33.91 13.03
C GLU A 310 14.56 32.46 12.62
N ILE A 311 14.01 31.53 13.38
CA ILE A 311 14.26 30.09 13.22
C ILE A 311 12.94 29.34 13.33
N GLU A 312 12.65 28.56 12.29
CA GLU A 312 11.59 27.56 12.26
C GLU A 312 12.16 26.14 12.15
N PHE A 313 13.26 26.01 11.40
CA PHE A 313 13.97 24.75 11.20
C PHE A 313 15.45 24.88 11.52
N LEU A 314 15.98 23.88 12.22
CA LEU A 314 17.40 23.75 12.53
C LEU A 314 17.95 22.45 11.92
N PRO A 315 18.61 22.52 10.75
CA PRO A 315 19.19 21.33 10.13
C PRO A 315 20.61 21.05 10.64
N ILE A 316 20.90 19.77 10.87
CA ILE A 316 22.26 19.23 11.00
C ILE A 316 22.48 18.20 9.91
N SER A 317 23.70 18.10 9.38
CA SER A 317 23.95 17.23 8.23
C SER A 317 25.34 16.62 8.26
N TYR A 318 25.41 15.39 7.77
CA TYR A 318 26.62 14.72 7.36
C TYR A 318 26.64 14.73 5.82
N SER A 319 27.71 15.24 5.20
CA SER A 319 27.85 15.28 3.75
C SER A 319 29.27 14.94 3.30
N LYS A 320 29.36 14.10 2.26
CA LYS A 320 30.61 13.77 1.56
C LYS A 320 30.51 14.11 0.08
N SER A 321 29.92 15.27 -0.22
CA SER A 321 29.80 15.77 -1.59
C SER A 321 31.15 16.32 -2.07
N SER A 322 32.00 15.45 -2.62
CA SER A 322 33.16 15.88 -3.40
C SER A 322 32.83 15.82 -4.90
N PHE A 323 33.29 16.83 -5.66
CA PHE A 323 33.21 16.84 -7.11
C PHE A 323 33.96 15.63 -7.72
N ILE A 324 35.04 15.19 -7.07
CA ILE A 324 35.80 13.98 -7.42
C ILE A 324 35.82 13.06 -6.20
N ARG A 325 35.25 11.87 -6.33
CA ARG A 325 35.34 10.83 -5.30
C ARG A 325 36.59 9.99 -5.53
N LEU A 326 37.62 10.23 -4.73
CA LEU A 326 38.87 9.47 -4.77
C LEU A 326 38.78 8.14 -4.00
N PHE A 327 37.84 8.05 -3.05
CA PHE A 327 37.61 6.86 -2.23
C PHE A 327 36.12 6.48 -2.25
N PRO A 328 35.80 5.20 -2.03
CA PRO A 328 34.44 4.77 -1.76
C PRO A 328 33.81 5.61 -0.63
N SER A 329 32.50 5.88 -0.70
CA SER A 329 31.74 6.54 0.35
C SER A 329 30.62 5.63 0.82
N LEU A 330 30.02 5.94 1.97
CA LEU A 330 28.73 5.37 2.34
C LEU A 330 27.73 5.56 1.19
N THR A 331 26.80 4.64 1.06
CA THR A 331 25.67 4.65 0.13
C THR A 331 24.38 4.89 0.90
N LEU A 332 23.30 5.23 0.19
CA LEU A 332 22.00 5.34 0.85
C LEU A 332 21.59 4.01 1.49
N ARG A 333 21.92 2.89 0.85
CA ARG A 333 21.76 1.52 1.37
C ARG A 333 22.40 1.30 2.73
N ASP A 334 23.55 1.90 2.99
CA ASP A 334 24.26 1.71 4.26
C ASP A 334 23.52 2.35 5.44
N LEU A 335 22.53 3.22 5.19
CA LEU A 335 21.63 3.73 6.21
C LEU A 335 20.56 2.72 6.64
N ASP A 336 20.35 1.63 5.89
CA ASP A 336 19.34 0.64 6.26
C ASP A 336 19.71 -0.04 7.58
N GLU A 337 18.75 -0.05 8.50
CA GLU A 337 18.89 -0.46 9.90
C GLU A 337 19.91 0.34 10.71
N ALA A 338 20.41 1.47 10.19
CA ALA A 338 21.26 2.36 10.97
C ALA A 338 20.49 2.91 12.18
N MET A 339 21.15 2.91 13.34
CA MET A 339 20.63 3.50 14.56
C MET A 339 21.09 4.93 14.67
N PHE A 340 20.23 5.84 15.12
CA PHE A 340 20.67 7.20 15.41
C PHE A 340 20.05 7.75 16.69
N LEU A 341 20.75 8.71 17.27
CA LEU A 341 20.37 9.36 18.52
C LEU A 341 20.74 10.85 18.48
N PRO A 342 19.74 11.76 18.53
CA PRO A 342 19.96 13.18 18.68
C PRO A 342 20.34 13.57 20.13
N PHE A 343 21.26 14.52 20.23
CA PHE A 343 21.76 15.13 21.46
C PHE A 343 21.61 16.64 21.35
N VAL A 344 21.02 17.26 22.36
CA VAL A 344 20.65 18.67 22.32
C VAL A 344 20.73 19.27 23.72
N ASN A 345 20.88 20.59 23.84
CA ASN A 345 20.73 21.27 25.12
C ASN A 345 19.24 21.30 25.54
N LYS A 346 18.94 21.15 26.82
CA LYS A 346 17.56 20.95 27.32
C LYS A 346 16.60 22.03 26.83
N PHE A 347 17.00 23.29 26.91
CA PHE A 347 16.13 24.41 26.53
C PHE A 347 15.69 24.38 25.06
N LEU A 348 16.55 23.93 24.15
CA LEU A 348 16.22 23.79 22.74
C LEU A 348 15.34 22.55 22.49
N ALA A 349 15.60 21.45 23.20
CA ALA A 349 14.86 20.19 23.05
C ALA A 349 13.35 20.36 23.27
N GLU A 350 12.97 21.17 24.26
CA GLU A 350 11.57 21.46 24.62
C GLU A 350 10.79 22.22 23.52
N LYS A 351 11.49 22.77 22.51
CA LYS A 351 10.88 23.55 21.42
C LYS A 351 10.64 22.72 20.16
N PHE A 352 11.06 21.45 20.14
CA PHE A 352 10.91 20.62 18.94
C PHE A 352 9.49 20.11 18.77
N LYS A 353 8.99 20.22 17.54
CA LYS A 353 7.71 19.69 17.10
C LYS A 353 7.87 18.38 16.36
N ALA A 354 8.83 18.31 15.44
CA ALA A 354 9.12 17.13 14.63
C ALA A 354 10.57 17.09 14.18
N ILE A 355 11.05 15.90 13.84
CA ILE A 355 12.37 15.67 13.23
C ILE A 355 12.11 15.09 11.85
N HIS A 356 12.58 15.78 10.82
CA HIS A 356 12.46 15.35 9.43
C HIS A 356 13.81 14.86 8.92
N ILE A 357 13.84 13.65 8.36
CA ILE A 357 15.07 13.00 7.91
C ILE A 357 15.10 12.96 6.39
N TYR A 358 16.17 13.51 5.81
CA TYR A 358 16.35 13.63 4.37
C TYR A 358 17.70 13.06 3.92
N SER A 359 17.71 12.48 2.73
CA SER A 359 18.94 12.08 2.06
C SER A 359 18.72 11.91 0.57
N ASN A 360 19.70 12.31 -0.25
CA ASN A 360 19.74 12.06 -1.70
C ASN A 360 18.42 12.42 -2.44
N GLY A 361 17.71 13.47 -2.00
CA GLY A 361 16.43 13.89 -2.61
C GLY A 361 15.20 13.11 -2.14
N TYR A 362 15.34 12.27 -1.12
CA TYR A 362 14.27 11.55 -0.46
C TYR A 362 14.02 12.07 0.95
N LYS A 363 12.75 12.07 1.37
CA LYS A 363 12.37 12.09 2.79
C LYS A 363 12.35 10.64 3.27
N LEU A 364 13.27 10.31 4.17
CA LEU A 364 13.45 8.96 4.69
C LEU A 364 12.44 8.65 5.79
N GLN A 365 12.24 9.59 6.72
CA GLN A 365 11.38 9.42 7.89
C GLN A 365 10.94 10.78 8.44
N GLU A 366 9.82 10.79 9.14
CA GLU A 366 9.35 11.91 9.96
C GLU A 366 9.06 11.38 11.36
N ILE A 367 9.54 12.07 12.39
CA ILE A 367 9.31 11.70 13.80
C ILE A 367 8.61 12.86 14.47
N SER A 368 7.36 12.66 14.90
CA SER A 368 6.59 13.66 15.63
C SER A 368 6.94 13.70 17.12
N SER A 369 6.63 14.81 17.80
CA SER A 369 6.74 14.95 19.26
C SER A 369 5.96 13.90 20.04
N SER A 370 4.96 13.25 19.42
CA SER A 370 4.20 12.18 20.05
C SER A 370 4.96 10.85 20.14
N GLU A 371 6.04 10.67 19.38
CA GLU A 371 6.77 9.41 19.21
C GLU A 371 8.06 9.33 20.05
N TYR A 372 8.49 10.46 20.62
CA TYR A 372 9.71 10.55 21.42
C TYR A 372 9.47 11.16 22.80
N TYR A 373 10.49 11.08 23.65
CA TYR A 373 10.60 11.81 24.91
C TYR A 373 12.01 12.38 25.07
N ILE A 374 12.14 13.37 25.96
CA ILE A 374 13.41 13.99 26.32
C ILE A 374 13.99 13.22 27.51
N ASP A 375 15.11 12.56 27.30
CA ASP A 375 15.87 11.84 28.33
C ASP A 375 16.86 12.80 29.02
N GLU A 376 16.51 13.20 30.24
CA GLU A 376 17.28 14.10 31.10
C GLU A 376 18.27 13.38 32.03
N SER A 377 18.43 12.06 31.90
CA SER A 377 19.40 11.34 32.73
C SER A 377 20.82 11.83 32.44
N LYS A 378 21.61 12.09 33.48
CA LYS A 378 22.96 12.67 33.37
C LYS A 378 23.90 11.77 32.55
N PHE A 379 24.62 12.37 31.61
CA PHE A 379 25.64 11.71 30.81
C PHE A 379 26.64 12.76 30.31
N ASP A 380 27.80 12.29 29.86
CA ASP A 380 28.75 13.08 29.08
C ASP A 380 28.79 12.49 27.65
N PRO A 381 28.45 13.26 26.61
CA PRO A 381 28.51 12.77 25.24
C PRO A 381 29.94 12.44 24.75
N GLY A 382 30.99 13.02 25.35
CA GLY A 382 32.37 12.84 24.89
C GLY A 382 32.58 13.30 23.45
N PHE A 383 31.89 14.36 23.01
CA PHE A 383 32.04 14.91 21.66
C PHE A 383 33.37 15.66 21.53
N PRO A 384 34.04 15.62 20.35
CA PRO A 384 35.30 16.32 20.08
C PRO A 384 35.08 17.83 19.85
N VAL A 385 34.27 18.48 20.69
CA VAL A 385 33.93 19.90 20.61
C VAL A 385 33.95 20.50 22.01
N LYS A 386 34.65 21.63 22.17
CA LYS A 386 34.77 22.35 23.44
C LYS A 386 33.62 23.35 23.63
N PHE A 387 33.09 23.38 24.85
CA PHE A 387 32.06 24.32 25.31
C PHE A 387 32.52 24.96 26.62
N THR A 388 32.12 26.21 26.84
CA THR A 388 32.43 26.90 28.11
C THR A 388 31.56 26.38 29.24
N GLU A 389 31.96 26.60 30.50
CA GLU A 389 31.14 26.22 31.67
C GLU A 389 29.75 26.88 31.63
N ASP A 390 29.69 28.15 31.24
CA ASP A 390 28.42 28.88 31.06
C ASP A 390 27.51 28.24 30.01
N GLU A 391 28.08 27.76 28.90
CA GLU A 391 27.33 27.07 27.84
C GLU A 391 26.81 25.72 28.33
N LEU A 392 27.55 25.03 29.21
CA LEU A 392 27.22 23.73 29.78
C LEU A 392 26.23 23.80 30.95
N ASN A 393 25.90 24.99 31.47
CA ASN A 393 24.87 25.18 32.49
C ASN A 393 23.49 24.70 32.03
N ASP A 394 23.20 24.79 30.73
CA ASP A 394 22.06 24.09 30.12
C ASP A 394 22.47 22.64 29.84
N PRO A 395 21.93 21.64 30.54
CA PRO A 395 22.43 20.28 30.45
C PRO A 395 22.18 19.65 29.07
N TRP A 396 23.04 18.71 28.69
CA TRP A 396 22.78 17.83 27.56
C TRP A 396 21.59 16.91 27.87
N VAL A 397 20.73 16.73 26.87
CA VAL A 397 19.63 15.75 26.88
C VAL A 397 19.67 14.92 25.59
N ARG A 398 19.05 13.74 25.63
CA ARG A 398 18.88 12.86 24.47
C ARG A 398 17.43 12.86 24.04
N ILE A 399 17.19 12.82 22.73
CA ILE A 399 15.85 12.58 22.20
C ILE A 399 15.74 11.09 21.92
N ARG A 400 14.85 10.40 22.64
CA ARG A 400 14.69 8.94 22.52
C ARG A 400 13.28 8.57 22.07
N PRO A 401 13.11 7.52 21.25
CA PRO A 401 11.79 7.00 20.94
C PRO A 401 11.12 6.41 22.20
N LYS A 402 9.79 6.49 22.29
CA LYS A 402 9.05 5.98 23.46
C LYS A 402 9.15 4.46 23.66
N ASN A 403 9.30 3.71 22.58
CA ASN A 403 9.22 2.24 22.58
C ASN A 403 10.56 1.55 22.31
N ALA A 404 11.67 2.28 22.27
CA ALA A 404 12.99 1.72 21.98
C ALA A 404 14.11 2.56 22.64
N SER A 405 15.34 2.06 22.57
CA SER A 405 16.49 2.81 23.09
C SER A 405 17.00 3.89 22.13
N THR A 406 16.87 3.68 20.82
CA THR A 406 17.39 4.51 19.74
C THR A 406 16.43 4.50 18.54
N PHE A 407 16.50 5.54 17.71
CA PHE A 407 15.76 5.55 16.44
C PHE A 407 16.47 4.67 15.41
N HIS A 408 15.71 4.17 14.44
CA HIS A 408 16.21 3.30 13.38
C HIS A 408 15.67 3.77 12.04
N ILE A 409 16.50 3.72 11.01
CA ILE A 409 16.06 3.82 9.62
C ILE A 409 15.79 2.39 9.13
N ARG A 410 14.60 2.10 8.60
CA ARG A 410 14.25 0.75 8.15
C ARG A 410 13.59 0.78 6.78
N PHE A 411 14.41 0.65 5.74
CA PHE A 411 13.87 0.63 4.39
C PHE A 411 13.06 -0.62 4.10
N PHE A 412 13.22 -1.72 4.84
CA PHE A 412 12.33 -2.88 4.67
C PHE A 412 10.87 -2.56 5.01
N GLU A 413 10.64 -1.77 6.06
CA GLU A 413 9.30 -1.44 6.58
C GLU A 413 8.69 -0.24 5.85
N GLU A 414 9.52 0.75 5.49
CA GLU A 414 9.06 2.00 4.92
C GLU A 414 9.72 2.28 3.56
N THR A 415 8.95 2.87 2.65
CA THR A 415 9.48 3.34 1.36
C THR A 415 9.67 4.85 1.43
N PRO A 416 10.92 5.34 1.36
CA PRO A 416 11.18 6.77 1.36
C PRO A 416 10.43 7.52 0.26
N LYS A 417 9.94 8.72 0.59
CA LYS A 417 9.20 9.56 -0.35
C LYS A 417 10.17 10.41 -1.15
N ARG A 418 10.13 10.28 -2.48
CA ARG A 418 10.90 11.16 -3.35
C ARG A 418 10.37 12.59 -3.27
N MET A 419 11.26 13.57 -3.09
CA MET A 419 10.89 14.97 -2.92
C MET A 419 10.83 15.75 -4.24
N TYR A 420 11.39 15.19 -5.31
CA TYR A 420 11.48 15.83 -6.62
C TYR A 420 11.06 14.88 -7.73
N ILE A 421 10.34 15.39 -8.72
CA ILE A 421 9.99 14.66 -9.93
C ILE A 421 10.99 15.06 -11.02
N PRO A 422 11.69 14.11 -11.66
CA PRO A 422 12.60 14.44 -12.75
C PRO A 422 11.83 15.02 -13.93
N ASN A 423 12.34 16.10 -14.51
CA ASN A 423 11.78 16.66 -15.74
C ASN A 423 12.16 15.77 -16.93
N GLN A 424 11.19 15.44 -17.78
CA GLN A 424 11.49 14.80 -19.07
C GLN A 424 12.16 15.80 -20.00
N ILE A 425 13.26 15.38 -20.64
CA ILE A 425 13.92 16.18 -21.67
C ILE A 425 13.03 16.18 -22.90
N VAL A 426 12.64 17.36 -23.36
CA VAL A 426 11.84 17.52 -24.57
C VAL A 426 12.65 17.07 -25.79
N ASN A 427 12.09 16.16 -26.58
CA ASN A 427 12.68 15.76 -27.85
C ASN A 427 12.44 16.84 -28.91
N SER A 428 13.39 17.76 -29.06
CA SER A 428 13.32 18.85 -30.04
C SER A 428 13.28 18.39 -31.50
N LEU A 429 13.50 17.10 -31.78
CA LEU A 429 13.44 16.52 -33.12
C LEU A 429 12.03 16.02 -33.52
N GLU A 430 11.11 15.82 -32.58
CA GLU A 430 9.73 15.41 -32.89
C GLU A 430 8.96 16.49 -33.66
N ASN A 431 9.24 17.77 -33.38
CA ASN A 431 8.63 18.91 -34.07
C ASN A 431 9.10 19.08 -35.52
N ARG A 432 10.17 18.40 -35.97
CA ARG A 432 10.67 18.52 -37.35
C ARG A 432 9.91 17.65 -38.36
N LYS A 433 9.23 16.60 -37.92
CA LYS A 433 8.49 15.70 -38.83
C LYS A 433 7.18 16.29 -39.35
N ASN A 434 6.62 17.30 -38.67
CA ASN A 434 5.38 17.94 -39.09
C ASN A 434 5.61 19.15 -40.03
N SER A 435 6.85 19.59 -40.22
CA SER A 435 7.19 20.71 -41.12
C SER A 435 7.65 20.29 -42.51
N SER A 436 7.79 18.99 -42.78
CA SER A 436 8.24 18.45 -44.08
C SER A 436 7.13 17.75 -44.88
N ALA A 437 5.86 17.90 -44.46
CA ALA A 437 4.69 17.37 -45.18
C ALA A 437 3.93 18.46 -45.98
N ASP A 438 4.33 19.73 -45.85
CA ASP A 438 3.72 20.88 -46.54
C ASP A 438 4.69 21.59 -47.52
N SER A 439 5.68 20.86 -48.06
CA SER A 439 6.59 21.37 -49.12
C SER A 439 6.49 20.57 -50.40
#